data_AF-A0A959L5L1-F1
#
_entry.id   AF-A0A959L5L1-F1
#
_cell.length_a   1.000
_cell.length_b   1.000
_cell.length_c   1.000
_cell.angle_alpha   90.00
_cell.angle_beta   90.00
_cell.angle_gamma   90.00
#
_symmetry.space_group_name_H-M   'P 1'
#
loop_
_entity.id
_entity.type
_entity.pdbx_description
1 polymer ?
#
loop_
_entity_poly.entity_id
_entity_poly.type
_entity_poly.pdbx_seq_one_letter_code
_entity_poly.pdbx_strand_id
1 'polypeptide(L)' 'MGQGLNRDHCLEIVGLTKNQLYYKLKGTKPGRGVSTSTVWRDPTTLIHYQVDNKDVVQKIVEIKLDPDHTTGTE' A
#
# COMPACT_ATOMS: atom_id res chain seq x y z
N MET A 1 41.63 3.57 -1.97
CA MET A 1 40.79 4.59 -1.32
C MET A 1 39.65 4.94 -2.25
N GLY A 2 38.45 5.00 -1.69
CA GLY A 2 37.29 5.63 -2.29
C GLY A 2 36.27 5.80 -1.17
N GLN A 3 36.48 6.79 -0.30
CA GLN A 3 35.57 7.14 0.81
C GLN A 3 34.30 7.83 0.30
N GLY A 4 33.73 7.34 -0.80
CA GLY A 4 32.46 7.83 -1.31
C GLY A 4 31.33 7.38 -0.38
N LEU A 5 30.36 8.25 -0.13
CA LEU A 5 29.11 7.84 0.51
C LEU A 5 28.51 6.66 -0.26
N ASN A 6 27.98 5.69 0.48
CA ASN A 6 27.19 4.62 -0.12
C ASN A 6 26.03 5.26 -0.89
N ARG A 7 25.79 4.78 -2.11
CA ARG A 7 24.73 5.26 -2.98
C ARG A 7 23.35 5.28 -2.30
N ASP A 8 23.06 4.27 -1.49
CA ASP A 8 21.78 4.19 -0.77
C ASP A 8 21.65 5.32 0.25
N HIS A 9 22.76 5.70 0.88
CA HIS A 9 22.82 6.84 1.80
C HIS A 9 22.70 8.18 1.06
N CYS A 10 23.33 8.33 -0.11
CA CYS A 10 23.12 9.49 -0.97
C CYS A 10 21.65 9.63 -1.39
N LEU A 11 21.02 8.52 -1.77
CA LEU A 11 19.62 8.48 -2.21
C LEU A 11 18.64 8.83 -1.09
N GLU A 12 18.93 8.39 0.14
CA GLU A 12 18.19 8.76 1.34
C GLU A 12 18.27 10.27 1.62
N ILE A 13 19.47 10.85 1.58
CA ILE A 13 19.68 12.30 1.81
C ILE A 13 18.88 13.14 0.82
N VAL A 14 18.84 12.75 -0.46
CA VAL A 14 18.13 13.49 -1.51
C VAL A 14 16.64 13.11 -1.63
N GLY A 15 16.15 12.16 -0.82
CA GLY A 15 14.77 11.72 -0.83
C GLY A 15 14.33 11.01 -2.12
N LEU A 16 15.26 10.35 -2.83
CA LEU A 16 14.97 9.62 -4.07
C LEU A 16 15.03 8.12 -3.86
N THR A 17 14.04 7.41 -4.40
CA THR A 17 14.09 5.96 -4.54
C THR A 17 15.02 5.55 -5.69
N LYS A 18 15.56 4.32 -5.63
CA LYS A 18 16.38 3.74 -6.73
C LYS A 18 15.65 3.78 -8.08
N ASN A 19 14.33 3.57 -8.04
CA ASN A 19 13.47 3.63 -9.22
C ASN A 19 13.41 5.05 -9.80
N GLN A 20 13.25 6.08 -8.96
CA GLN A 20 13.25 7.47 -9.40
C GLN A 20 14.58 7.89 -10.02
N LEU A 21 15.72 7.39 -9.52
CA LEU A 21 17.04 7.72 -10.08
C LEU A 21 17.19 7.25 -11.54
N TYR A 22 16.64 6.08 -11.86
CA TYR A 22 16.74 5.51 -13.21
C TYR A 22 15.55 5.82 -14.11
N TYR A 23 14.46 6.33 -13.55
CA TYR A 23 13.26 6.63 -14.29
C TYR A 23 13.46 7.90 -15.12
N LYS A 24 13.41 7.76 -16.45
CA LYS A 24 13.33 8.92 -17.36
C LYS A 24 11.92 9.51 -17.28
N LEU A 25 11.81 10.73 -16.75
CA LEU A 25 10.54 11.46 -16.67
C LEU A 25 9.94 11.62 -18.07
N LYS A 26 8.74 11.06 -18.27
CA LYS A 26 8.02 11.12 -19.56
C LYS A 26 7.20 12.42 -19.74
N GLY A 27 7.28 13.36 -18.80
CA GLY A 27 6.50 14.61 -18.80
C GLY A 27 4.99 14.42 -18.58
N THR A 28 4.49 13.18 -18.53
CA THR A 28 3.10 12.85 -18.23
C THR A 28 2.83 13.00 -16.75
N LYS A 29 1.64 13.51 -16.39
CA LYS A 29 1.19 13.55 -14.99
C LYS A 29 1.30 12.14 -14.39
N PRO A 30 1.93 11.96 -13.23
CA PRO A 30 1.99 10.66 -12.57
C PRO A 30 0.56 10.17 -12.30
N GLY A 31 0.40 8.85 -12.28
CA GLY A 31 -0.87 8.24 -11.89
C GLY A 31 -1.29 8.68 -10.48
N ARG A 32 -2.58 8.55 -10.18
CA ARG A 32 -3.10 8.83 -8.83
C ARG A 32 -2.34 7.97 -7.83
N GLY A 33 -1.85 8.59 -6.75
CA GLY A 33 -1.25 7.85 -5.63
C GLY A 33 -2.25 6.86 -5.04
N VAL A 34 -1.73 5.78 -4.45
CA VAL A 34 -2.56 4.78 -3.77
C VAL A 34 -3.39 5.44 -2.67
N SER A 35 -4.66 5.03 -2.52
CA SER A 35 -5.46 5.46 -1.38
C SER A 35 -4.99 4.76 -0.11
N THR A 36 -5.07 5.46 1.02
CA THR A 36 -4.76 4.91 2.35
C THR A 36 -6.01 4.43 3.09
N SER A 37 -7.18 4.74 2.56
CA SER A 37 -8.47 4.41 3.19
C SER A 37 -9.49 3.98 2.16
N THR A 38 -10.50 3.26 2.63
CA THR A 38 -11.66 2.80 1.87
C THR A 38 -12.94 3.15 2.60
N VAL A 39 -14.02 3.35 1.84
CA VAL A 39 -15.36 3.49 2.40
C VAL A 39 -15.91 2.10 2.64
N TRP A 40 -16.17 1.76 3.90
CA TRP A 40 -16.83 0.53 4.30
C TRP A 40 -18.26 0.83 4.74
N ARG A 41 -19.22 0.02 4.28
CA ARG A 41 -20.61 0.10 4.71
C ARG A 41 -20.87 -1.00 5.72
N ASP A 42 -21.32 -0.62 6.91
CA ASP A 42 -21.74 -1.58 7.91
C ASP A 42 -23.04 -2.26 7.45
N PRO A 43 -23.07 -3.61 7.33
CA PRO A 43 -24.26 -4.34 6.89
C PRO A 43 -25.45 -4.21 7.85
N THR A 44 -25.22 -3.89 9.12
CA THR A 44 -26.28 -3.83 10.15
C THR A 44 -26.90 -2.44 10.21
N THR A 45 -26.06 -1.41 10.27
CA THR A 45 -26.51 -0.02 10.44
C THR A 45 -26.71 0.71 9.11
N LEU A 46 -26.17 0.17 8.00
CA LEU A 46 -26.12 0.77 6.67
C LEU A 46 -25.36 2.11 6.60
N ILE A 47 -24.66 2.48 7.68
CA ILE A 47 -23.84 3.68 7.76
C ILE A 47 -22.50 3.45 7.06
N HIS A 48 -22.00 4.49 6.40
CA HIS A 48 -20.70 4.46 5.72
C HIS A 48 -19.62 5.00 6.66
N TYR A 49 -18.54 4.25 6.79
CA TYR A 49 -17.38 4.59 7.60
C TYR A 49 -16.14 4.64 6.72
N GLN A 50 -15.26 5.61 6.98
CA GLN A 50 -13.93 5.63 6.38
C GLN A 50 -13.01 4.74 7.22
N VAL A 51 -12.42 3.71 6.61
CA VAL A 51 -11.58 2.72 7.30
C VAL A 51 -10.19 2.70 6.67
N ASP A 52 -9.15 2.51 7.48
CA ASP A 52 -7.78 2.35 6.98
C ASP A 52 -7.66 1.02 6.21
N ASN A 53 -6.94 1.04 5.09
CA ASN A 53 -6.68 -0.15 4.30
C ASN A 53 -5.92 -1.22 5.09
N LYS A 54 -5.11 -0.83 6.09
CA LYS A 54 -4.41 -1.78 6.98
C LYS A 54 -5.38 -2.68 7.74
N ASP A 55 -6.42 -2.08 8.33
CA ASP A 55 -7.41 -2.80 9.13
C ASP A 55 -8.22 -3.77 8.25
N VAL A 56 -8.51 -3.34 7.01
CA VAL A 56 -9.22 -4.18 6.03
C VAL A 56 -8.37 -5.39 5.63
N VAL A 57 -7.08 -5.18 5.34
CA VAL A 57 -6.17 -6.26 4.99
C VAL A 57 -6.02 -7.24 6.15
N GLN A 58 -5.90 -6.75 7.38
CA GLN A 58 -5.82 -7.60 8.57
C GLN A 58 -7.07 -8.49 8.70
N LYS A 59 -8.27 -7.91 8.57
CA LYS A 59 -9.53 -8.68 8.61
C LYS A 59 -9.60 -9.73 7.50
N ILE A 60 -9.13 -9.41 6.28
CA ILE A 60 -9.07 -10.38 5.18
C ILE A 60 -8.14 -11.54 5.52
N VAL A 61 -6.99 -11.25 6.12
CA VAL A 61 -6.03 -12.28 6.54
C VAL A 61 -6.65 -13.16 7.63
N GLU A 62 -7.31 -12.57 8.63
CA GLU A 62 -8.02 -13.30 9.69
C GLU A 62 -9.09 -14.24 9.10
N ILE A 63 -9.94 -13.74 8.20
CA ILE A 63 -10.96 -14.55 7.50
C ILE A 63 -10.32 -15.71 6.71
N LYS A 64 -9.20 -15.45 6.03
CA LYS A 64 -8.53 -16.48 5.21
C LYS A 64 -7.78 -17.53 6.03
N LEU A 65 -7.35 -17.20 7.23
CA LEU A 65 -6.64 -18.11 8.12
C LEU A 65 -7.57 -18.94 8.99
N ASP A 66 -8.85 -18.59 9.05
CA ASP A 66 -9.87 -19.34 9.79
C ASP A 66 -10.21 -20.65 9.04
N PRO A 67 -9.85 -21.83 9.59
CA PRO A 67 -10.10 -23.12 8.96
C PRO A 67 -11.58 -23.55 9.01
N ASP A 68 -12.39 -22.94 9.89
CA ASP A 68 -13.84 -23.17 9.99
C ASP A 68 -14.63 -22.20 9.10
N HIS A 69 -13.96 -21.22 8.48
CA HIS A 69 -14.57 -20.39 7.45
C HIS A 69 -14.78 -21.26 6.21
N THR A 70 -15.93 -21.92 6.15
CA THR A 70 -16.32 -22.75 5.02
C THR A 70 -16.12 -21.94 3.74
N THR A 71 -15.17 -22.33 2.90
CA THR A 71 -15.18 -21.94 1.48
C THR A 71 -16.39 -22.65 0.89
N GLY A 72 -17.58 -22.08 1.12
CA GLY A 72 -18.86 -22.62 0.69
C GLY A 72 -18.83 -22.78 -0.82
N THR A 73 -18.83 -24.04 -1.23
CA THR A 73 -19.18 -24.52 -2.56
C THR A 73 -20.54 -23.97 -2.97
N GLU A 74 -20.58 -23.14 -4.01
CA GLU A 74 -21.67 -23.06 -5.00
C GLU A 74 -21.06 -22.71 -6.37
#